data_AF-A0A654LZP2-F1
#
_entry.id   AF-A0A654LZP2-F1
#
_cell.length_a   1.000
_cell.length_b   1.000
_cell.length_c   1.000
_cell.angle_alpha   90.00
_cell.angle_beta   90.00
_cell.angle_gamma   90.00
#
_symmetry.space_group_name_H-M   'P 1'
#
loop_
_entity.id
_entity.type
_entity.pdbx_description
1 polymer ?
#
loop_
_entity_poly.entity_id
_entity_poly.type
_entity_poly.pdbx_seq_one_letter_code
_entity_poly.pdbx_strand_id
1 'polypeptide(L)'
;MSCIEELEKKYMEFESLMKTCLPKVDTQLIVDMLHRLAGDRNPMYTLEIFLNKKPVLEEIRNKIATDLQVEPAFFDGGTHVVIAHRIDLKMLEYFSSDENVYRIRGTYTGHGQGASIGPVFERDDPEETWDDYDKAHSQKDKT
;
A
#
# COMPACT_ATOMS: atom_id res chain seq x y z
N MET A 1 -13.65 13.93 33.92
CA MET A 1 -13.35 12.86 32.96
C MET A 1 -12.29 11.97 33.58
N SER A 2 -12.52 10.67 33.54
CA SER A 2 -11.54 9.65 33.90
C SER A 2 -10.39 9.62 32.89
N CYS A 3 -9.19 9.21 33.32
CA CYS A 3 -8.06 8.95 32.43
C CYS A 3 -8.41 7.93 31.33
N ILE A 4 -9.26 6.94 31.66
CA ILE A 4 -9.72 5.93 30.69
C ILE A 4 -10.64 6.56 29.62
N GLU A 5 -11.58 7.42 30.03
CA GLU A 5 -12.48 8.13 29.09
C GLU A 5 -11.70 9.04 28.14
N GLU A 6 -10.65 9.70 28.64
CA GLU A 6 -9.78 10.54 27.82
C GLU A 6 -8.99 9.70 26.80
N LEU A 7 -8.48 8.52 27.21
CA LEU A 7 -7.79 7.59 26.32
C LEU A 7 -8.72 7.10 25.19
N GLU A 8 -9.94 6.68 25.51
CA GLU A 8 -10.94 6.24 24.53
C GLU A 8 -11.28 7.36 23.54
N LYS A 9 -11.47 8.58 24.04
CA LYS A 9 -11.72 9.75 23.21
C LYS A 9 -10.56 10.02 22.24
N LYS A 10 -9.32 9.98 22.73
CA LYS A 10 -8.13 10.21 21.91
C LYS A 10 -7.95 9.14 20.83
N TYR A 11 -8.28 7.90 21.14
CA TYR A 11 -8.28 6.82 20.17
C TYR A 11 -9.30 7.06 19.04
N MET A 12 -10.54 7.45 19.38
CA MET A 12 -11.56 7.78 18.38
C MET A 12 -11.17 8.99 17.50
N GLU A 13 -10.60 10.04 18.11
CA GLU A 13 -10.06 11.20 17.37
C GLU A 13 -8.98 10.76 16.38
N PHE A 14 -8.05 9.90 16.82
CA PHE A 14 -6.98 9.37 16.00
C PHE A 14 -7.50 8.51 14.84
N GLU A 15 -8.45 7.60 15.10
CA GLU A 15 -9.06 6.77 14.05
C GLU A 15 -9.75 7.63 12.97
N SER A 16 -10.45 8.68 13.39
CA SER A 16 -11.08 9.64 12.47
C SER A 16 -10.06 10.39 11.63
N LEU A 17 -8.93 10.80 12.22
CA LEU A 17 -7.87 11.51 11.51
C LEU A 17 -7.20 10.63 10.44
N MET A 18 -6.96 9.35 10.74
CA MET A 18 -6.41 8.40 9.76
C MET A 18 -7.28 8.35 8.49
N LYS A 19 -8.60 8.21 8.66
CA LYS A 19 -9.56 8.14 7.54
C LYS A 19 -9.72 9.47 6.80
N THR A 20 -9.46 10.60 7.47
CA THR A 20 -9.61 11.94 6.85
C THR A 20 -8.34 12.36 6.11
N CYS A 21 -7.17 12.16 6.71
CA CYS A 21 -5.89 12.58 6.12
C CYS A 21 -5.37 11.59 5.08
N LEU A 22 -5.60 10.29 5.28
CA LEU A 22 -5.09 9.21 4.44
C LEU A 22 -6.22 8.23 4.07
N PRO A 23 -7.30 8.70 3.42
CA PRO A 23 -8.52 7.93 3.21
C PRO A 23 -8.35 6.63 2.41
N LYS A 24 -7.27 6.52 1.62
CA LYS A 24 -6.99 5.36 0.76
C LYS A 24 -5.88 4.47 1.30
N VAL A 25 -5.36 4.75 2.49
CA VAL A 25 -4.27 4.00 3.11
C VAL A 25 -4.85 3.09 4.18
N ASP A 26 -4.45 1.83 4.17
CA ASP A 26 -4.84 0.89 5.21
C ASP A 26 -4.38 1.39 6.60
N THR A 27 -5.28 1.42 7.57
CA THR A 27 -5.02 1.98 8.91
C THR A 27 -3.86 1.28 9.61
N GLN A 28 -3.69 -0.02 9.37
CA GLN A 28 -2.56 -0.79 9.88
C GLN A 28 -1.21 -0.24 9.40
N LEU A 29 -1.10 0.15 8.13
CA LEU A 29 0.12 0.77 7.59
C LEU A 29 0.39 2.12 8.27
N ILE A 30 -0.65 2.93 8.49
CA ILE A 30 -0.50 4.23 9.16
C ILE A 30 0.01 4.05 10.60
N VAL A 31 -0.60 3.13 11.36
CA VAL A 31 -0.21 2.82 12.73
C VAL A 31 1.22 2.26 12.80
N ASP A 32 1.55 1.28 11.95
CA ASP A 32 2.89 0.70 11.89
C ASP A 32 3.95 1.77 11.55
N MET A 33 3.66 2.65 10.59
CA MET A 33 4.56 3.75 10.23
C MET A 33 4.76 4.73 11.39
N LEU A 34 3.69 5.17 12.05
CA LEU A 34 3.79 6.08 13.21
C LEU A 34 4.64 5.48 14.33
N HIS A 35 4.53 4.18 14.59
CA HIS A 35 5.40 3.50 15.56
C HIS A 35 6.88 3.55 15.16
N ARG A 36 7.20 3.44 13.86
CA ARG A 36 8.59 3.43 13.37
C ARG A 36 9.20 4.81 13.25
N LEU A 37 8.40 5.85 13.00
CA LEU A 37 8.86 7.24 12.91
C LEU A 37 9.60 7.73 14.17
N ALA A 38 9.37 7.08 15.32
CA ALA A 38 10.12 7.35 16.55
C ALA A 38 11.62 6.99 16.46
N GLY A 39 12.00 6.02 15.62
CA GLY A 39 13.38 5.54 15.46
C GLY A 39 13.98 5.73 14.06
N ASP A 40 13.13 5.72 13.02
CA ASP A 40 13.52 5.87 11.62
C ASP A 40 12.50 6.75 10.90
N ARG A 41 12.91 7.96 10.51
CA ARG A 41 12.00 8.92 9.87
C ARG A 41 11.49 8.47 8.50
N ASN A 42 12.23 7.60 7.81
CA ASN A 42 11.86 7.10 6.49
C ASN A 42 12.08 5.58 6.48
N PRO A 43 11.23 4.77 7.12
CA PRO A 43 11.41 3.33 7.16
C PRO A 43 11.22 2.74 5.76
N MET A 44 11.87 1.60 5.49
CA MET A 44 11.73 0.90 4.21
C MET A 44 10.46 0.04 4.22
N TYR A 45 9.65 0.18 3.18
CA TYR A 45 8.44 -0.60 2.96
C TYR A 45 8.38 -1.15 1.55
N THR A 46 7.71 -2.27 1.40
CA THR A 46 7.08 -2.67 0.14
C THR A 46 5.67 -2.10 0.17
N LEU A 47 5.40 -1.12 -0.68
CA LEU A 47 4.06 -0.57 -0.89
C LEU A 47 3.40 -1.24 -2.07
N GLU A 48 2.11 -1.48 -1.91
CA GLU A 48 1.21 -1.99 -2.94
C GLU A 48 0.10 -0.95 -3.13
N ILE A 49 0.01 -0.41 -4.34
CA ILE A 49 -0.87 0.69 -4.73
C ILE A 49 -1.85 0.16 -5.77
N PHE A 50 -3.14 0.23 -5.46
CA PHE A 50 -4.21 -0.29 -6.30
C PHE A 50 -4.95 0.83 -7.01
N LEU A 51 -5.15 0.64 -8.32
CA LEU A 51 -5.71 1.63 -9.24
C LEU A 51 -7.09 1.23 -9.73
N ASN A 52 -8.00 2.21 -9.86
CA ASN A 52 -9.37 2.05 -10.34
C ASN A 52 -9.41 1.71 -11.84
N LYS A 53 -8.48 2.27 -12.62
CA LYS A 53 -8.42 2.10 -14.06
C LYS A 53 -7.04 1.65 -14.49
N LYS A 54 -7.02 0.82 -15.53
CA LYS A 54 -5.78 0.40 -16.18
C LYS A 54 -5.01 1.64 -16.67
N PRO A 55 -3.78 1.86 -16.16
CA PRO A 55 -2.99 3.01 -16.55
C PRO A 55 -2.24 2.75 -17.85
N VAL A 56 -1.69 3.81 -18.43
CA VAL A 56 -0.58 3.68 -19.38
C VAL A 56 0.68 3.36 -18.58
N LEU A 57 1.11 2.10 -18.63
CA LEU A 57 2.19 1.58 -17.78
C LEU A 57 3.47 2.43 -17.85
N GLU A 58 3.85 2.86 -19.05
CA GLU A 58 5.04 3.71 -19.26
C GLU A 58 4.92 5.06 -18.57
N GLU A 59 3.73 5.65 -18.49
CA GLU A 59 3.54 6.94 -17.81
C GLU A 59 3.73 6.80 -16.30
N ILE A 60 3.14 5.76 -15.69
CA ILE A 60 3.32 5.51 -14.25
C ILE A 60 4.76 5.12 -13.95
N ARG A 61 5.36 4.25 -14.77
CA ARG A 61 6.77 3.86 -14.63
C ARG A 61 7.68 5.08 -14.68
N ASN A 62 7.53 5.93 -15.69
CA ASN A 62 8.35 7.14 -15.83
C ASN A 62 8.12 8.11 -14.68
N LYS A 63 6.88 8.30 -14.23
CA LYS A 63 6.55 9.16 -13.10
C LYS A 63 7.22 8.66 -11.81
N ILE A 64 7.06 7.38 -11.48
CA ILE A 64 7.67 6.77 -10.28
C ILE A 64 9.20 6.79 -10.38
N ALA A 65 9.78 6.43 -11.52
CA ALA A 65 11.23 6.46 -11.71
C ALA A 65 11.79 7.89 -11.62
N THR A 66 11.07 8.89 -12.10
CA THR A 66 11.51 10.30 -12.04
C THR A 66 11.36 10.87 -10.63
N ASP A 67 10.20 10.70 -10.01
CA ASP A 67 9.86 11.29 -8.72
C ASP A 67 10.60 10.60 -7.57
N LEU A 68 10.72 9.27 -7.65
CA LEU A 68 11.14 8.42 -6.52
C LEU A 68 12.44 7.65 -6.78
N GLN A 69 12.96 7.68 -8.01
CA GLN A 69 14.16 6.93 -8.40
C GLN A 69 14.09 5.43 -8.07
N VAL A 70 12.88 4.85 -8.15
CA VAL A 70 12.63 3.41 -7.96
C VAL A 70 11.96 2.82 -9.18
N GLU A 71 12.23 1.54 -9.44
CA GLU A 71 11.58 0.78 -10.50
C GLU A 71 10.34 0.06 -9.93
N PRO A 72 9.12 0.40 -10.39
CA PRO A 72 7.90 -0.28 -9.95
C PRO A 72 7.72 -1.64 -10.62
N ALA A 73 7.17 -2.60 -9.88
CA ALA A 73 6.59 -3.82 -10.44
C ALA A 73 5.10 -3.62 -10.69
N PHE A 74 4.56 -4.27 -11.73
CA PHE A 74 3.16 -4.15 -12.12
C PHE A 74 2.51 -5.54 -12.20
N PHE A 75 1.33 -5.67 -11.59
CA PHE A 75 0.49 -6.86 -11.57
C PHE A 75 -0.95 -6.51 -12.01
N ASP A 76 -1.80 -7.51 -12.14
CA ASP A 76 -3.24 -7.37 -12.44
C ASP A 76 -3.53 -6.52 -13.69
N GLY A 77 -2.75 -6.77 -14.76
CA GLY A 77 -2.86 -6.02 -16.00
C GLY A 77 -2.45 -4.54 -15.89
N GLY A 78 -1.74 -4.17 -14.82
CA GLY A 78 -1.19 -2.84 -14.56
C GLY A 78 -1.89 -2.04 -13.47
N THR A 79 -2.96 -2.56 -12.87
CA THR A 79 -3.72 -1.85 -11.82
C THR A 79 -3.15 -2.04 -10.43
N HIS A 80 -2.23 -2.98 -10.24
CA HIS A 80 -1.55 -3.20 -8.98
C HIS A 80 -0.07 -2.86 -9.15
N VAL A 81 0.34 -1.77 -8.52
CA VAL A 81 1.71 -1.24 -8.58
C VAL A 81 2.42 -1.53 -7.27
N VAL A 82 3.60 -2.14 -7.35
CA VAL A 82 4.40 -2.48 -6.17
C VAL A 82 5.73 -1.75 -6.22
N ILE A 83 6.06 -1.03 -5.15
CA ILE A 83 7.34 -0.34 -4.99
C ILE A 83 8.00 -0.70 -3.67
N ALA A 84 9.32 -0.88 -3.68
CA ALA A 84 10.12 -0.98 -2.47
C ALA A 84 10.86 0.35 -2.26
N HIS A 85 10.49 1.12 -1.24
CA HIS A 85 11.07 2.44 -1.02
C HIS A 85 11.08 2.86 0.45
N ARG A 86 11.94 3.83 0.76
CA ARG A 86 11.93 4.53 2.04
C ARG A 86 10.87 5.60 1.97
N ILE A 87 9.82 5.47 2.77
CA ILE A 87 8.62 6.30 2.65
C ILE A 87 8.33 7.03 3.97
N ASP A 88 7.67 8.17 3.86
CA ASP A 88 7.10 8.91 4.98
C ASP A 88 5.59 9.12 4.76
N LEU A 89 4.92 9.72 5.76
CA LEU A 89 3.48 9.99 5.67
C LEU A 89 3.11 10.97 4.54
N LYS A 90 4.03 11.86 4.12
CA LYS A 90 3.77 12.80 3.02
C LYS A 90 3.75 12.09 1.68
N MET A 91 4.60 11.06 1.51
CA MET A 91 4.56 10.24 0.30
C MET A 91 3.27 9.41 0.23
N LEU A 92 2.79 8.88 1.37
CA LEU A 92 1.48 8.23 1.44
C LEU A 92 0.34 9.20 1.10
N GLU A 93 0.40 10.44 1.59
CA GLU A 93 -0.56 11.50 1.23
C GLU A 93 -0.52 11.79 -0.27
N TYR A 94 0.67 11.91 -0.87
CA TYR A 94 0.83 12.12 -2.31
C TYR A 94 0.13 11.03 -3.13
N PHE A 95 0.37 9.75 -2.83
CA PHE A 95 -0.32 8.65 -3.52
C PHE A 95 -1.82 8.63 -3.22
N SER A 96 -2.22 8.87 -1.97
CA SER A 96 -3.63 8.91 -1.57
C SER A 96 -4.39 10.06 -2.24
N SER A 97 -3.72 11.13 -2.67
CA SER A 97 -4.35 12.25 -3.37
C SER A 97 -4.74 11.93 -4.83
N ASP A 98 -4.12 10.91 -5.43
CA ASP A 98 -4.38 10.54 -6.84
C ASP A 98 -5.77 9.88 -6.99
N GLU A 99 -6.65 10.47 -7.79
CA GLU A 99 -8.02 9.97 -8.01
C GLU A 99 -8.07 8.55 -8.61
N ASN A 100 -7.03 8.13 -9.32
CA ASN A 100 -6.98 6.79 -9.87
C ASN A 100 -6.57 5.75 -8.81
N VAL A 101 -5.97 6.15 -7.68
CA VAL A 101 -5.70 5.24 -6.56
C VAL A 101 -6.99 5.04 -5.76
N TYR A 102 -7.28 3.80 -5.36
CA TYR A 102 -8.37 3.49 -4.43
C TYR A 102 -7.90 2.83 -3.12
N ARG A 103 -6.74 2.18 -3.12
CA ARG A 103 -6.20 1.55 -1.91
C ARG A 103 -4.67 1.52 -1.94
N ILE A 104 -4.06 1.66 -0.77
CA ILE A 104 -2.62 1.56 -0.52
C ILE A 104 -2.42 0.69 0.71
N ARG A 105 -1.70 -0.41 0.56
CA ARG A 105 -1.21 -1.25 1.66
C ARG A 105 0.29 -1.33 1.64
N GLY A 106 0.89 -1.81 2.72
CA GLY A 106 2.34 -1.95 2.74
C GLY A 106 2.84 -2.78 3.90
N THR A 107 3.98 -3.40 3.66
CA THR A 107 4.67 -4.25 4.62
C THR A 107 6.06 -3.69 4.88
N TYR A 108 6.39 -3.54 6.16
CA TYR A 108 7.72 -3.12 6.57
C TYR A 108 8.78 -4.16 6.18
N THR A 109 9.89 -3.72 5.59
CA THR A 109 10.93 -4.61 5.06
C THR A 109 12.18 -4.71 5.94
N GLY A 110 12.11 -4.31 7.21
CA GLY A 110 13.24 -4.35 8.13
C GLY A 110 14.13 -3.10 8.13
N HIS A 111 15.09 -3.05 9.05
CA HIS A 111 15.97 -1.89 9.32
C HIS A 111 17.06 -1.64 8.25
N GLY A 112 16.88 -2.22 7.06
CA GLY A 112 17.81 -2.12 5.94
C GLY A 112 18.77 -3.29 5.88
N GLN A 113 18.42 -4.30 5.07
CA GLN A 113 19.28 -5.06 4.14
C GLN A 113 18.38 -6.00 3.31
N GLY A 114 17.57 -5.45 2.42
CA GLY A 114 17.22 -6.15 1.17
C GLY A 114 16.28 -7.36 1.17
N ALA A 115 15.45 -7.61 2.19
CA ALA A 115 14.38 -8.60 2.08
C ALA A 115 13.07 -8.09 2.67
N SER A 116 12.03 -8.00 1.84
CA SER A 116 10.65 -7.88 2.32
C SER A 116 10.30 -9.10 3.16
N ILE A 117 9.54 -8.93 4.25
CA ILE A 117 9.04 -10.04 5.08
C ILE A 117 8.06 -10.94 4.29
N GLY A 118 7.62 -10.51 3.10
CA GLY A 118 6.58 -11.18 2.29
C GLY A 118 5.22 -10.55 2.56
N PRO A 119 4.20 -10.82 1.71
CA PRO A 119 2.85 -10.32 1.91
C PRO A 119 2.26 -10.85 3.22
N VAL A 120 1.66 -9.95 4.01
CA VAL A 120 0.84 -10.31 5.16
C VAL A 120 -0.60 -10.27 4.68
N PHE A 121 -1.18 -11.44 4.42
CA PHE A 121 -2.59 -11.56 4.03
C PHE A 121 -3.48 -11.41 5.26
N GLU A 122 -4.61 -10.70 5.12
CA GLU A 122 -5.66 -10.75 6.12
C GLU A 122 -6.27 -12.15 6.14
N ARG A 123 -6.73 -12.61 7.30
CA ARG A 123 -7.30 -13.95 7.45
C ARG A 123 -8.58 -14.15 6.62
N ASP A 124 -9.16 -13.06 6.14
CA ASP A 124 -10.38 -13.01 5.33
C ASP A 124 -10.11 -12.65 3.85
N ASP A 125 -8.85 -12.51 3.42
CA ASP A 125 -8.54 -12.38 2.00
C ASP A 125 -8.94 -13.69 1.28
N PRO A 126 -9.75 -13.63 0.21
CA PRO A 126 -10.11 -14.83 -0.53
C PRO A 126 -8.84 -15.45 -1.11
N GLU A 127 -8.63 -16.73 -0.83
CA GLU A 127 -7.51 -17.50 -1.36
C GLU A 127 -7.71 -17.65 -2.87
N GLU A 128 -7.01 -16.84 -3.67
CA GLU A 128 -6.96 -17.03 -5.11
C GLU A 128 -6.14 -18.30 -5.40
N THR A 129 -6.84 -19.36 -5.82
CA THR A 129 -6.20 -20.64 -6.13
C THR A 129 -5.67 -20.66 -7.56
N TRP A 130 -4.66 -21.49 -7.82
CA TRP A 130 -4.16 -21.74 -9.18
C TRP A 130 -5.26 -22.20 -10.14
N ASP A 131 -6.30 -22.87 -9.62
CA ASP A 131 -7.47 -23.28 -10.39
C ASP A 131 -8.33 -22.09 -10.87
N ASP A 132 -8.36 -20.99 -10.11
CA ASP A 132 -9.07 -19.77 -10.49
C ASP A 132 -8.29 -18.99 -11.56
N TYR A 133 -6.96 -19.00 -11.47
CA TYR A 133 -6.06 -18.39 -12.44
C TYR A 133 -6.16 -19.09 -13.82
N ASP A 134 -6.13 -20.42 -13.83
CA ASP A 134 -6.21 -21.20 -15.07
C ASP A 134 -7.59 -21.07 -15.74
N LYS A 135 -8.68 -21.02 -14.96
CA LYS A 135 -10.02 -20.76 -15.50
C LYS A 135 -10.13 -19.41 -16.18
N ALA A 136 -9.52 -18.36 -15.62
CA ALA A 136 -9.55 -17.02 -16.19
C ALA A 136 -8.76 -16.90 -17.50
N HIS A 137 -7.78 -17.80 -17.73
CA HIS A 137 -6.81 -17.65 -18.81
C HIS A 137 -6.77 -18.80 -19.84
N SER A 138 -7.58 -19.86 -19.70
CA SER A 138 -7.56 -21.04 -20.58
C SER A 138 -8.37 -20.92 -21.90
N GLN A 139 -8.92 -19.76 -22.27
CA GLN A 139 -9.62 -19.60 -23.57
C GLN A 139 -8.96 -18.58 -24.49
N LYS A 140 -7.72 -18.82 -24.89
CA LYS A 140 -7.12 -18.24 -26.10
C LYS A 140 -6.15 -19.23 -26.71
N ASP A 141 -6.66 -20.32 -27.29
CA ASP A 141 -5.96 -21.10 -28.32
C ASP A 141 -6.91 -22.15 -28.92
N LYS A 142 -7.92 -21.68 -29.65
CA LYS A 142 -8.59 -22.45 -30.71
C LYS A 142 -9.07 -21.47 -31.78
N THR A 143 -8.23 -21.21 -32.78
CA THR A 143 -8.51 -21.38 -34.23
C THR A 143 -7.24 -21.06 -35.00
#